data_AF-A0A067PEF1-F1
#
_entry.id   AF-A0A067PEF1-F1
#
_cell.length_a   1.000
_cell.length_b   1.000
_cell.length_c   1.000
_cell.angle_alpha   90.00
_cell.angle_beta   90.00
_cell.angle_gamma   90.00
#
_symmetry.space_group_name_H-M   'P 1'
#
loop_
_entity.id
_entity.type
_entity.pdbx_description
1 polymer ?
#
loop_
_entity_poly.entity_id
_entity_poly.type
_entity_poly.pdbx_seq_one_letter_code
_entity_poly.pdbx_strand_id
1 'polypeptide(L)' 'MAFLGLRKWPTPFLKPMWPFMAAGTITFYLVAKLQDAAVRSPEFAKDPRNPYAAQIAKEAHH' A
#
# COMPACT_ATOMS: atom_id res chain seq x y z
N MET A 1 15.54 -21.79 -17.30
CA MET A 1 14.59 -22.81 -16.83
C MET A 1 13.23 -22.16 -16.65
N ALA A 2 12.18 -22.68 -17.26
CA ALA A 2 10.83 -22.17 -17.05
C ALA A 2 10.29 -22.63 -15.69
N PHE A 3 9.46 -21.80 -15.04
CA PHE A 3 8.80 -22.14 -13.77
C PHE A 3 8.05 -23.47 -13.93
N LEU A 4 8.33 -24.45 -13.05
CA LEU A 4 7.77 -25.81 -13.07
C LEU A 4 8.05 -26.66 -14.32
N GLY A 5 9.04 -26.31 -15.16
CA GLY A 5 9.35 -27.06 -16.38
C GLY A 5 8.31 -26.92 -17.50
N LEU A 6 7.29 -26.07 -17.32
CA LEU A 6 6.26 -25.79 -18.31
C LEU A 6 6.80 -24.86 -19.41
N ARG A 7 6.39 -25.07 -20.66
CA ARG A 7 6.74 -24.15 -21.76
C ARG A 7 6.16 -22.75 -21.50
N LYS A 8 7.02 -21.72 -21.48
CA LYS A 8 6.61 -20.31 -21.39
C LYS A 8 6.14 -19.81 -22.76
N TRP A 9 4.93 -19.25 -22.82
CA TRP A 9 4.36 -18.62 -24.01
C TRP A 9 4.39 -17.10 -23.88
N PRO A 10 4.77 -16.34 -24.92
CA PRO A 10 4.85 -14.88 -24.87
C PRO A 10 3.47 -14.23 -25.06
N THR A 11 2.53 -14.48 -24.15
CA THR A 11 1.21 -13.89 -24.19
C THR A 11 1.26 -12.38 -23.89
N PRO A 12 0.54 -11.53 -24.64
CA PRO A 12 0.52 -10.10 -24.41
C PRO A 12 -0.24 -9.77 -23.12
N PHE A 13 0.47 -9.71 -22.00
CA PHE A 13 -0.08 -9.41 -20.67
C PHE A 13 -0.13 -7.91 -20.38
N LEU A 14 0.98 -7.19 -20.63
CA LEU A 14 1.13 -5.81 -20.18
C LEU A 14 0.18 -4.84 -20.91
N LYS A 15 -0.03 -5.04 -22.23
CA LYS A 15 -0.90 -4.20 -23.06
C LYS A 15 -2.36 -4.15 -22.59
N PRO A 16 -3.04 -5.27 -22.29
CA PRO A 16 -4.39 -5.19 -21.75
C PRO A 16 -4.44 -4.86 -20.26
N MET A 17 -3.37 -5.16 -19.49
CA MET A 17 -3.39 -5.05 -18.02
C MET A 17 -2.96 -3.70 -17.46
N TRP A 18 -2.28 -2.84 -18.24
CA TRP A 18 -1.81 -1.56 -17.73
C TRP A 18 -2.89 -0.65 -17.11
N PRO A 19 -4.15 -0.55 -17.59
CA PRO A 19 -5.13 0.32 -16.93
C PRO A 19 -5.49 -0.19 -15.54
N PHE A 20 -5.52 -1.52 -15.32
CA PHE A 20 -5.77 -2.10 -14.01
C PHE A 20 -4.59 -1.90 -13.07
N MET A 21 -3.37 -2.06 -13.55
CA MET A 21 -2.18 -1.77 -12.73
C MET A 21 -2.09 -0.29 -12.36
N ALA A 22 -2.41 0.60 -13.31
CA ALA A 22 -2.46 2.04 -13.05
C ALA A 22 -3.53 2.38 -12.00
N ALA A 23 -4.76 1.88 -12.17
CA ALA A 23 -5.84 2.06 -11.20
C ALA A 23 -5.45 1.52 -9.82
N GLY A 24 -4.93 0.30 -9.73
CA GLY A 24 -4.49 -0.30 -8.46
C GLY A 24 -3.40 0.51 -7.78
N THR A 25 -2.44 1.03 -8.54
CA THR A 25 -1.36 1.89 -8.01
C THR A 25 -1.92 3.22 -7.48
N ILE A 26 -2.84 3.84 -8.22
CA ILE A 26 -3.50 5.08 -7.80
C ILE A 26 -4.30 4.86 -6.52
N THR A 27 -5.15 3.81 -6.48
CA THR A 27 -5.94 3.47 -5.30
C THR A 27 -5.05 3.19 -4.10
N PHE A 28 -3.97 2.42 -4.28
CA PHE A 28 -3.02 2.13 -3.21
C PHE A 28 -2.42 3.41 -2.63
N TYR A 29 -1.98 4.33 -3.49
CA TYR A 29 -1.42 5.62 -3.04
C TYR A 29 -2.44 6.44 -2.23
N LEU A 30 -3.68 6.53 -2.70
CA LEU A 30 -4.73 7.28 -2.01
C LEU A 30 -5.09 6.65 -0.67
N VAL A 31 -5.25 5.32 -0.62
CA VAL A 31 -5.56 4.60 0.63
C VAL A 31 -4.41 4.73 1.62
N ALA A 32 -3.15 4.65 1.18
CA ALA A 32 -1.99 4.87 2.04
C ALA A 32 -2.02 6.25 2.71
N LYS A 33 -2.33 7.31 1.93
CA LYS A 33 -2.47 8.68 2.49
C LYS A 33 -3.63 8.83 3.45
N LEU A 34 -4.77 8.20 3.15
CA LEU A 34 -5.92 8.21 4.05
C LEU A 34 -5.61 7.45 5.34
N GLN A 35 -4.90 6.33 5.25
CA GLN A 35 -4.48 5.55 6.41
C GLN A 35 -3.52 6.35 7.30
N ASP A 36 -2.52 7.03 6.72
CA ASP A 36 -1.60 7.90 7.48
C ASP A 36 -2.34 8.97 8.28
N ALA A 37 -3.39 9.57 7.70
CA ALA A 37 -4.23 10.54 8.39
C ALA A 37 -5.11 9.87 9.48
N ALA A 38 -5.68 8.71 9.18
CA ALA A 38 -6.57 8.00 10.10
C ALA A 38 -5.84 7.53 11.35
N VAL A 39 -4.63 6.98 11.24
CA VAL A 39 -3.85 6.53 12.40
C VAL A 39 -3.37 7.69 13.29
N ARG A 40 -3.37 8.91 12.78
CA ARG A 40 -3.04 10.15 13.51
C ARG A 40 -4.26 10.84 14.10
N SER A 41 -5.47 10.34 13.83
CA SER A 41 -6.69 10.94 14.37
C SER A 41 -6.72 10.84 15.89
N PRO A 42 -7.42 11.73 16.61
CA PRO A 42 -7.47 11.72 18.07
C PRO A 42 -7.98 10.39 18.66
N GLU A 43 -8.82 9.67 17.91
CA GLU A 43 -9.38 8.37 18.28
C GLU A 43 -8.32 7.26 18.25
N PHE A 44 -7.47 7.23 17.22
CA PHE A 44 -6.52 6.13 16.99
C PHE A 44 -5.07 6.46 17.33
N ALA A 45 -4.72 7.73 17.54
CA ALA A 45 -3.35 8.16 17.83
C ALA A 45 -2.81 7.58 19.15
N LYS A 46 -3.69 7.29 20.12
CA LYS A 46 -3.34 6.75 21.44
C LYS A 46 -3.71 5.27 21.59
N ASP A 47 -4.20 4.62 20.53
CA ASP A 47 -4.54 3.20 20.59
C ASP A 47 -3.23 2.39 20.73
N PRO A 48 -3.08 1.52 21.75
CA PRO A 48 -1.89 0.68 21.93
C PRO A 48 -1.64 -0.30 20.76
N ARG A 49 -2.63 -0.54 19.90
CA ARG A 49 -2.51 -1.38 18.71
C ARG A 49 -1.95 -0.63 17.51
N ASN A 50 -1.90 0.70 17.57
CA ASN A 50 -1.36 1.51 16.49
C ASN A 50 0.18 1.39 16.45
N PRO A 51 0.74 0.75 15.41
CA PRO A 51 2.19 0.53 15.32
C PRO A 51 2.96 1.84 15.16
N TYR A 52 2.29 2.94 14.79
CA TYR A 52 2.89 4.25 14.60
C TYR A 52 2.79 5.14 15.84
N ALA A 53 2.17 4.70 16.93
CA ALA A 53 1.94 5.52 18.12
C ALA A 53 3.24 6.17 18.67
N ALA A 54 4.35 5.41 18.70
CA ALA A 54 5.64 5.92 19.15
C ALA A 54 6.26 6.96 18.20
N GLN A 55 6.04 6.84 16.89
CA GLN A 55 6.49 7.83 15.90
C GLN A 55 5.63 9.09 15.96
N ILE A 56 4.31 8.93 16.03
CA ILE A 56 3.33 10.02 16.13
C ILE A 56 3.58 10.84 17.41
N ALA A 57 3.83 10.17 18.55
CA ALA A 57 4.18 10.85 19.80
C ALA A 57 5.46 11.68 19.67
N LYS A 58 6.51 11.14 19.03
CA LYS A 58 7.76 11.88 18.79
C LYS A 58 7.55 13.10 17.91
N GLU A 59 6.79 12.97 16.82
CA GLU A 59 6.45 14.09 15.94
C GLU A 59 5.63 15.18 16.65
N ALA A 60 4.75 14.82 17.58
CA ALA A 60 3.91 15.76 18.32
C ALA A 60 4.67 16.55 19.42
N HIS A 61 5.86 16.08 19.80
CA HIS A 61 6.72 16.73 20.81
C HIS A 61 7.77 17.69 20.21
N HIS A 62 7.84 17.78 18.88
CA HIS A 62 8.65 18.75 18.14
C HIS A 62 7.80 19.94 17.69
#